data_AF-A0A3P7WY89-F1
#
_entry.id   AF-A0A3P7WY89-F1
#
_cell.length_a   1.000
_cell.length_b   1.000
_cell.length_c   1.000
_cell.angle_alpha   90.00
_cell.angle_beta   90.00
_cell.angle_gamma   90.00
#
_symmetry.space_group_name_H-M   'P 1'
#
loop_
_entity.id
_entity.type
_entity.pdbx_description
1 polymer ?
#
loop_
_entity_poly.entity_id
_entity_poly.type
_entity_poly.pdbx_seq_one_letter_code
_entity_poly.pdbx_strand_id
1 'polypeptide(L)'
;MRGFKKRILLFRNGDEIVRNADQLSEEKYDAELKEVIDNGWKFYVKDDVDCRENTFIMHSDSNSGNTTIATVIIIYDESTSALTQLARCFDLYMIRNYPLGSYKGTIQ
;
A
#
# COMPACT_ATOMS: atom_id res chain seq x y z
N MET A 1 21.19 20.24 -6.71
CA MET A 1 20.01 20.82 -6.05
C MET A 1 18.84 19.88 -6.27
N ARG A 2 18.35 19.18 -5.23
CA ARG A 2 17.21 18.24 -5.35
C ARG A 2 15.92 19.06 -5.42
N GLY A 3 15.29 19.08 -6.58
CA GLY A 3 14.03 19.80 -6.80
C GLY A 3 12.91 19.21 -5.95
N PHE A 4 12.19 20.07 -5.23
CA PHE A 4 10.98 19.70 -4.52
C PHE A 4 9.91 19.32 -5.55
N LYS A 5 9.53 18.04 -5.63
CA LYS A 5 8.32 17.62 -6.36
C LYS A 5 7.11 18.12 -5.57
N LYS A 6 6.45 19.15 -6.10
CA LYS A 6 5.17 19.65 -5.58
C LYS A 6 4.10 18.59 -5.84
N ARG A 7 3.39 18.16 -4.80
CA ARG A 7 2.18 17.37 -4.95
C ARG A 7 1.01 18.33 -5.14
N ILE A 8 0.35 18.22 -6.29
CA ILE A 8 -0.80 19.03 -6.67
C ILE A 8 -1.99 18.06 -6.71
N LEU A 9 -2.98 18.29 -5.85
CA LEU A 9 -4.27 17.61 -5.89
C LEU A 9 -5.27 18.58 -6.54
N LEU A 10 -5.90 18.16 -7.63
CA LEU A 10 -6.91 18.94 -8.35
C LEU A 10 -8.24 18.19 -8.24
N PHE A 11 -9.18 18.76 -7.51
CA PHE A 11 -10.56 18.27 -7.42
C PHE A 11 -11.41 19.02 -8.46
N ARG A 12 -12.24 18.29 -9.20
CA ARG A 12 -13.17 18.90 -10.15
C ARG A 12 -14.53 18.99 -9.46
N ASN A 13 -14.95 20.21 -9.15
CA ASN A 13 -16.23 20.59 -8.54
C ASN A 13 -16.38 20.42 -7.01
N GLY A 14 -15.51 19.66 -6.32
CA GLY A 14 -15.52 19.65 -4.84
C GLY A 14 -16.69 18.88 -4.20
N ASP A 15 -17.46 18.14 -5.00
CA ASP A 15 -18.62 17.34 -4.57
C ASP A 15 -18.23 15.90 -4.16
N GLU A 16 -16.94 15.64 -3.90
CA GLU A 16 -16.46 14.32 -3.53
C GLU A 16 -17.00 13.89 -2.15
N ILE A 17 -17.90 12.92 -2.14
CA ILE A 17 -18.39 12.29 -0.91
C ILE A 17 -17.31 11.36 -0.39
N VAL A 18 -16.60 11.79 0.65
CA VAL A 18 -15.71 10.92 1.43
C VAL A 18 -16.57 9.92 2.19
N ARG A 19 -16.64 8.68 1.69
CA ARG A 19 -17.30 7.58 2.40
C ARG A 19 -16.50 7.22 3.64
N ASN A 20 -17.18 6.77 4.69
CA ASN A 20 -16.57 6.26 5.92
C ASN A 20 -15.70 7.28 6.68
N ALA A 21 -15.95 8.57 6.51
CA ALA A 21 -15.19 9.62 7.22
C ALA A 21 -15.33 9.50 8.76
N ASP A 22 -16.44 8.94 9.24
CA ASP A 22 -16.73 8.63 10.64
C ASP A 22 -15.96 7.41 11.19
N GLN A 23 -15.30 6.66 10.30
CA GLN A 23 -14.42 5.54 10.62
C GLN A 23 -12.93 5.97 10.71
N LEU A 24 -12.62 7.23 10.44
CA LEU A 24 -11.24 7.76 10.48
C LEU A 24 -10.73 8.09 11.90
N SER A 25 -11.49 7.78 12.94
CA SER A 25 -10.92 7.78 14.30
C SER A 25 -9.80 6.75 14.38
N GLU A 26 -8.69 7.09 15.04
CA GLU A 26 -7.50 6.22 15.12
C GLU A 26 -7.84 4.78 15.52
N GLU A 27 -8.67 4.60 16.56
CA GLU A 27 -9.05 3.27 17.07
C GLU A 27 -9.81 2.42 16.03
N LYS A 28 -10.77 3.01 15.32
CA LYS A 28 -11.55 2.30 14.29
C LYS A 28 -10.69 1.96 13.08
N TYR A 29 -9.88 2.93 12.63
CA TYR A 29 -8.97 2.71 11.51
C TYR A 29 -7.94 1.61 11.82
N ASP A 30 -7.38 1.61 13.04
CA ASP A 30 -6.47 0.55 13.50
C ASP A 30 -7.14 -0.82 13.56
N ALA A 31 -8.40 -0.89 14.00
CA ALA A 31 -9.17 -2.14 14.05
C ALA A 31 -9.45 -2.69 12.64
N GLU A 32 -9.89 -1.85 11.71
CA GLU A 32 -10.12 -2.24 10.32
C GLU A 32 -8.82 -2.63 9.60
N LEU A 33 -7.74 -1.87 9.80
CA LEU A 33 -6.43 -2.19 9.25
C LEU A 33 -5.94 -3.55 9.75
N LYS A 34 -6.15 -3.86 11.03
CA LYS A 34 -5.83 -5.17 11.59
C LYS A 34 -6.62 -6.29 10.93
N GLU A 35 -7.93 -6.11 10.71
CA GLU A 35 -8.76 -7.11 10.02
C GLU A 35 -8.27 -7.38 8.59
N VAL A 36 -7.87 -6.33 7.87
CA VAL A 36 -7.28 -6.45 6.53
C VAL A 36 -5.96 -7.23 6.58
N ILE A 37 -5.09 -6.94 7.56
CA ILE A 37 -3.81 -7.63 7.72
C ILE A 37 -4.02 -9.10 8.08
N ASP A 38 -4.95 -9.41 9.00
CA ASP A 38 -5.20 -10.76 9.47
C ASP A 38 -5.73 -11.67 8.35
N ASN A 39 -6.61 -11.13 7.49
CA ASN A 39 -7.23 -11.87 6.38
C ASN A 39 -6.43 -11.83 5.07
N GLY A 40 -5.42 -10.96 4.95
CA GLY A 40 -4.63 -10.79 3.74
C GLY A 40 -3.59 -11.90 3.50
N TRP A 41 -3.28 -12.16 2.23
CA TRP A 41 -2.24 -13.08 1.78
C TRP A 41 -0.87 -12.44 1.91
N LYS A 42 0.00 -13.04 2.73
CA LYS A 42 1.27 -12.44 3.14
C LYS A 42 2.44 -12.97 2.31
N PHE A 43 3.21 -12.07 1.74
CA PHE A 43 4.48 -12.36 1.07
C PHE A 43 5.62 -11.70 1.84
N TYR A 44 6.64 -12.47 2.18
CA TYR A 44 7.80 -11.98 2.92
C TYR A 44 8.95 -11.74 1.96
N VAL A 45 9.46 -10.51 1.93
CA VAL A 45 10.56 -10.09 1.05
C VAL A 45 11.71 -9.55 1.89
N LYS A 46 12.94 -9.94 1.57
CA LYS A 46 14.12 -9.57 2.39
C LYS A 46 15.12 -8.68 1.66
N ASP A 47 15.63 -9.14 0.52
CA ASP A 47 16.80 -8.50 -0.12
C ASP A 47 16.57 -8.13 -1.59
N ASP A 48 15.89 -8.99 -2.34
CA ASP A 48 15.61 -8.83 -3.76
C ASP A 48 14.11 -8.97 -4.01
N VAL A 49 13.55 -8.05 -4.80
CA VAL A 49 12.13 -8.03 -5.15
C VAL A 49 12.04 -8.19 -6.66
N ASP A 50 11.70 -9.40 -7.14
CA ASP A 50 11.35 -9.56 -8.54
C ASP A 50 9.90 -9.11 -8.78
N CYS A 51 9.77 -7.88 -9.24
CA CYS A 51 8.47 -7.26 -9.51
C CYS A 51 7.85 -7.71 -10.84
N ARG A 52 8.54 -8.55 -11.61
CA ARG A 52 8.02 -9.17 -12.83
C ARG A 52 7.38 -10.51 -12.55
N GLU A 53 7.60 -11.09 -11.37
CA GLU A 53 6.85 -12.25 -10.96
C GLU A 53 5.38 -11.87 -10.80
N ASN A 54 4.53 -12.57 -11.55
CA ASN A 54 3.08 -12.54 -11.38
C ASN A 54 2.65 -13.01 -9.97
N THR A 55 3.56 -13.33 -9.06
CA THR A 55 3.30 -13.78 -7.69
C THR A 55 2.38 -12.82 -6.92
N PHE A 56 2.49 -11.50 -7.12
CA PHE A 56 1.58 -10.53 -6.50
C PHE A 56 0.25 -10.33 -7.26
N ILE A 57 0.25 -10.56 -8.58
CA ILE A 57 -0.89 -10.29 -9.50
C ILE A 57 -1.80 -11.52 -9.68
N MET A 58 -1.24 -12.74 -9.69
CA MET A 58 -2.03 -13.97 -9.86
C MET A 58 -3.02 -14.20 -8.73
N HIS A 59 -2.71 -13.73 -7.52
CA HIS A 59 -3.60 -13.82 -6.37
C HIS A 59 -4.59 -12.64 -6.28
N SER A 60 -4.40 -11.56 -7.04
CA SER A 60 -5.42 -10.52 -7.18
C SER A 60 -6.55 -10.93 -8.13
N ASP A 61 -6.24 -11.77 -9.13
CA ASP A 61 -7.14 -12.08 -10.25
C ASP A 61 -7.79 -13.48 -10.19
N SER A 62 -7.34 -14.36 -9.29
CA SER A 62 -7.96 -15.69 -9.14
C SER A 62 -9.15 -15.65 -8.16
N ASN A 63 -10.34 -15.29 -8.65
CA ASN A 63 -11.56 -16.07 -8.37
C ASN A 63 -12.76 -15.59 -9.19
N SER A 64 -13.13 -16.44 -10.15
CA SER A 64 -14.43 -16.50 -10.77
C SER A 64 -15.51 -16.82 -9.73
N GLY A 65 -16.37 -15.85 -9.42
CA GLY A 65 -17.64 -16.07 -8.73
C GLY A 65 -17.54 -16.28 -7.21
N ASN A 66 -17.96 -15.28 -6.43
CA ASN A 66 -18.05 -15.29 -4.96
C ASN A 66 -16.73 -15.57 -4.23
N THR A 67 -15.92 -14.54 -3.98
CA THR A 67 -15.25 -14.28 -2.69
C THR A 67 -14.40 -13.00 -2.78
N THR A 68 -14.32 -12.31 -1.65
CA THR A 68 -13.55 -11.10 -1.33
C THR A 68 -12.24 -10.99 -2.12
N ILE A 69 -11.96 -9.82 -2.73
CA ILE A 69 -10.65 -9.53 -3.33
C ILE A 69 -9.59 -9.88 -2.29
N ALA A 70 -8.72 -10.83 -2.61
CA ALA A 70 -7.66 -11.25 -1.71
C ALA A 70 -6.67 -10.09 -1.55
N THR A 71 -6.72 -9.39 -0.42
CA THR A 71 -5.73 -8.35 -0.13
C THR A 71 -4.35 -8.99 -0.07
N VAL A 72 -3.44 -8.53 -0.93
CA VAL A 72 -2.03 -8.94 -0.91
C VAL A 72 -1.28 -8.03 0.06
N ILE A 73 -0.57 -8.63 1.00
CA ILE A 73 0.24 -7.94 2.01
C ILE A 73 1.70 -8.29 1.77
N ILE A 74 2.51 -7.29 1.43
CA ILE A 74 3.97 -7.45 1.26
C ILE A 74 4.65 -7.02 2.55
N ILE A 75 5.26 -7.98 3.24
CA ILE A 75 6.05 -7.77 4.44
C ILE A 75 7.51 -7.71 4.01
N TYR A 76 8.11 -6.53 4.07
CA TYR A 76 9.50 -6.33 3.69
C TYR A 76 10.38 -6.11 4.93
N ASP A 77 11.61 -6.61 4.90
CA ASP A 77 12.63 -6.26 5.89
C ASP A 77 12.98 -4.77 5.75
N GLU A 78 13.27 -4.07 6.86
CA GLU A 78 13.65 -2.64 6.87
C GLU A 78 14.97 -2.35 6.12
N SER A 79 15.58 -3.38 5.52
CA SER A 79 16.68 -3.22 4.58
C SER A 79 16.31 -2.17 3.53
N THR A 80 17.12 -1.12 3.43
CA THR A 80 16.90 -0.02 2.47
C THR A 80 16.82 -0.50 1.02
N SER A 81 17.34 -1.69 0.72
CA SER A 81 17.28 -2.34 -0.59
C SER A 81 15.85 -2.74 -0.95
N ALA A 82 15.19 -3.56 -0.14
CA ALA A 82 13.87 -4.12 -0.45
C ALA A 82 12.82 -3.00 -0.61
N LEU A 83 12.80 -2.04 0.31
CA LEU A 83 11.89 -0.90 0.24
C LEU A 83 12.13 -0.03 -0.99
N THR A 84 13.40 0.20 -1.38
CA THR A 84 13.72 0.98 -2.58
C THR A 84 13.28 0.27 -3.85
N GLN A 85 13.43 -1.06 -3.90
CA GLN A 85 12.99 -1.86 -5.03
C GLN A 85 11.45 -1.87 -5.13
N LEU A 86 10.74 -2.16 -4.03
CA LEU A 86 9.28 -2.09 -3.95
C LEU A 86 8.75 -0.72 -4.38
N ALA A 87 9.39 0.36 -3.92
CA ALA A 87 9.00 1.71 -4.30
C ALA A 87 9.12 1.97 -5.81
N ARG A 88 10.11 1.36 -6.48
CA ARG A 88 10.22 1.45 -7.94
C ARG A 88 9.17 0.61 -8.66
N CYS A 89 8.76 -0.51 -8.07
CA CYS A 89 7.83 -1.44 -8.69
C CYS A 89 6.38 -0.96 -8.66
N PHE A 90 6.01 -0.28 -7.58
CA PHE A 90 4.66 0.24 -7.37
C PHE A 90 4.60 1.77 -7.48
N ASP A 91 5.63 2.39 -8.05
CA ASP A 91 5.74 3.85 -8.22
C ASP A 91 5.50 4.66 -6.92
N LEU A 92 5.92 4.11 -5.77
CA LEU A 92 5.76 4.74 -4.46
C LEU A 92 6.68 5.96 -4.33
N TYR A 93 6.14 7.04 -3.79
CA TYR A 93 6.90 8.25 -3.56
C TYR A 93 7.67 8.17 -2.23
N MET A 94 9.00 8.19 -2.29
CA MET A 94 9.86 8.10 -1.11
C MET A 94 10.37 9.49 -0.65
N ILE A 95 10.29 9.78 0.65
CA ILE A 95 10.89 10.95 1.30
C ILE A 95 11.79 10.49 2.45
N ARG A 96 13.09 10.81 2.40
CA ARG A 96 14.06 10.47 3.46
C ARG A 96 14.03 8.97 3.84
N ASN A 97 13.92 8.09 2.85
CA ASN A 97 13.79 6.63 2.99
C ASN A 97 12.47 6.14 3.61
N TYR A 98 11.46 7.00 3.75
CA TYR A 98 10.12 6.60 4.14
C TYR A 98 9.14 6.73 2.97
N PRO A 99 8.26 5.74 2.77
CA PRO A 99 7.21 5.86 1.78
C PRO A 99 6.20 6.89 2.26
N LEU A 100 5.87 7.82 1.38
CA LEU A 100 4.92 8.87 1.67
C LEU A 100 3.50 8.30 1.75
N GLY A 101 2.73 8.76 2.73
CA GLY A 101 1.40 8.21 2.99
C GLY A 101 1.46 6.99 3.90
N SER A 102 2.63 6.68 4.46
CA SER A 102 2.76 5.63 5.44
C SER A 102 2.01 5.94 6.73
N TYR A 103 1.37 4.92 7.30
CA TYR A 103 0.73 4.96 8.61
C TYR A 103 1.20 3.78 9.45
N LYS A 104 1.81 4.02 10.61
CA LYS A 104 2.34 2.97 11.52
C LYS A 104 3.14 1.85 10.81
N GLY A 105 3.92 2.20 9.78
CA GLY A 105 4.75 1.26 9.02
C GLY A 105 4.07 0.57 7.83
N THR A 106 2.78 0.82 7.59
CA THR A 106 2.06 0.34 6.40
C THR A 106 1.99 1.42 5.33
N ILE A 107 1.88 1.01 4.07
CA ILE A 107 1.48 1.85 2.93
C ILE A 107 0.47 1.06 2.10
N GLN A 108 -0.58 1.74 1.62
CA GLN A 108 -1.63 1.20 0.77
C GLN A 108 -1.63 1.92 -0.58
#